data_AF-A0A8T3WR09-F1
#
_entry.id   AF-A0A8T3WR09-F1
#
_cell.length_a   1.000
_cell.length_b   1.000
_cell.length_c   1.000
_cell.angle_alpha   90.00
_cell.angle_beta   90.00
_cell.angle_gamma   90.00
#
_symmetry.space_group_name_H-M   'P 1'
#
loop_
_entity.id
_entity.type
_entity.pdbx_description
1 polymer ?
#
loop_
_entity_poly.entity_id
_entity_poly.type
_entity_poly.pdbx_seq_one_letter_code
_entity_poly.pdbx_strand_id
1 'polypeptide(L)' 'MPNQETKIEETLAKPELIKRSVSDENVIIYYKHYQKTPVTSKYLAVVVNNSKSFIISAYFTDRIKKGEIIWTKS' A
#
# COMPACT_ATOMS: atom_id res chain seq x y z
N MET A 1 4.68 4.67 17.90
CA MET A 1 5.02 3.26 17.61
C MET A 1 6.28 3.25 16.76
N PRO A 2 7.45 2.91 17.31
CA PRO A 2 8.68 2.79 16.50
C PRO A 2 8.54 1.64 15.46
N ASN A 3 9.32 1.69 14.38
CA ASN A 3 9.43 0.70 13.29
C ASN A 3 8.25 0.57 12.28
N GLN A 4 7.48 1.63 12.01
CA GLN A 4 6.53 1.59 10.89
C GLN A 4 7.23 1.67 9.51
N GLU A 5 8.42 2.27 9.45
CA GLU A 5 9.23 2.40 8.23
C GLU A 5 9.56 1.04 7.61
N THR A 6 9.94 0.05 8.43
CA THR A 6 10.20 -1.33 7.96
C THR A 6 8.96 -1.95 7.29
N LYS A 7 7.75 -1.66 7.78
CA LYS A 7 6.52 -2.17 7.15
C LYS A 7 6.24 -1.49 5.82
N ILE A 8 6.56 -0.20 5.70
CA ILE A 8 6.44 0.56 4.45
C ILE A 8 7.41 -0.04 3.42
N GLU A 9 8.68 -0.23 3.77
CA GLU A 9 9.68 -0.87 2.92
C GLU A 9 9.25 -2.27 2.49
N GLU A 10 8.77 -3.08 3.44
CA GLU A 10 8.31 -4.45 3.16
C GLU A 10 7.05 -4.49 2.28
N THR A 11 6.18 -3.49 2.37
CA THR A 11 4.99 -3.35 1.52
C THR A 11 5.37 -2.95 0.10
N LEU A 12 6.37 -2.09 -0.07
CA LEU A 12 6.88 -1.69 -1.39
C LEU A 12 7.67 -2.84 -2.05
N ALA A 13 8.47 -3.58 -1.28
CA ALA A 13 9.29 -4.68 -1.80
C ALA A 13 8.49 -5.96 -2.06
N LYS A 14 7.48 -6.26 -1.22
CA LYS A 14 6.69 -7.49 -1.28
C LYS A 14 5.19 -7.20 -1.11
N PRO A 15 4.57 -6.42 -2.00
CA PRO A 15 3.14 -6.17 -1.98
C PRO A 15 2.37 -7.47 -2.22
N GLU A 16 1.10 -7.48 -1.82
CA GLU A 16 0.14 -8.53 -2.19
C GLU A 16 -0.80 -8.06 -3.29
N LEU A 17 -1.01 -6.74 -3.39
CA LEU A 17 -1.86 -6.12 -4.38
C LEU A 17 -1.31 -4.74 -4.74
N ILE A 18 -1.23 -4.45 -6.03
CA ILE A 18 -0.86 -3.12 -6.54
C ILE A 18 -2.01 -2.60 -7.37
N LYS A 19 -2.43 -1.37 -7.08
CA LYS A 19 -3.52 -0.70 -7.80
C LYS A 19 -3.10 0.64 -8.35
N ARG A 20 -3.66 1.00 -9.51
CA ARG A 20 -3.62 2.38 -10.02
C ARG A 20 -4.77 3.17 -9.41
N SER A 21 -4.50 4.41 -9.01
CA SER A 21 -5.56 5.32 -8.59
C SER A 21 -6.49 5.62 -9.77
N VAL A 22 -7.79 5.73 -9.50
CA VAL A 22 -8.79 6.13 -10.52
C VAL A 22 -8.62 7.60 -10.91
N SER A 23 -8.19 8.42 -9.96
CA SER A 23 -8.16 9.88 -10.11
C SER A 23 -6.85 10.42 -10.68
N ASP A 24 -5.78 9.61 -10.67
CA ASP A 24 -4.46 10.02 -11.14
C ASP A 24 -3.67 8.78 -11.58
N GLU A 25 -3.35 8.69 -12.88
CA GLU A 25 -2.61 7.57 -13.46
C GLU A 25 -1.17 7.46 -12.95
N ASN A 26 -0.60 8.56 -12.44
CA ASN A 26 0.73 8.59 -11.85
C ASN A 26 0.74 8.11 -10.40
N VAL A 27 -0.42 7.86 -9.80
CA VAL A 27 -0.53 7.42 -8.41
C VAL A 27 -0.77 5.91 -8.37
N ILE A 28 0.20 5.22 -7.76
CA ILE A 28 0.16 3.77 -7.53
C ILE A 28 0.00 3.53 -6.03
N ILE A 29 -0.82 2.54 -5.68
CA ILE A 29 -1.10 2.15 -4.30
C ILE A 29 -0.67 0.70 -4.11
N TYR A 30 0.27 0.49 -3.18
CA TYR A 30 0.77 -0.81 -2.77
C TYR A 30 0.02 -1.25 -1.52
N TYR A 31 -0.52 -2.45 -1.54
CA TYR A 31 -1.24 -3.06 -0.43
C TYR A 31 -0.51 -4.31 0.05
N LYS A 32 -0.42 -4.44 1.37
CA LYS A 32 0.03 -5.66 2.03
C LYS A 32 -0.79 -5.92 3.28
N HIS A 33 -1.28 -7.14 3.44
CA HIS A 33 -2.00 -7.55 4.64
C HIS A 33 -1.04 -7.82 5.78
N TYR A 34 -1.34 -7.28 6.96
CA TYR A 34 -0.62 -7.53 8.19
C TYR A 34 -1.58 -8.18 9.20
N GLN A 35 -1.43 -9.50 9.38
CA GLN A 35 -2.24 -10.29 10.30
C GLN A 35 -2.02 -9.93 11.77
N LYS A 36 -0.80 -9.54 12.14
CA LYS A 36 -0.46 -9.03 13.48
C LYS A 36 -0.43 -7.50 13.47
N THR A 37 -1.51 -6.88 13.91
CA THR A 37 -1.45 -5.56 14.55
C THR A 37 -1.96 -5.68 15.99
N PRO A 38 -1.67 -4.70 16.87
CA PRO A 38 -2.10 -4.76 18.27
C PRO A 38 -3.63 -4.84 18.49
N VAL A 39 -4.44 -4.57 17.45
CA VAL A 39 -5.90 -4.43 17.58
C VAL A 39 -6.68 -5.33 16.62
N THR A 40 -6.31 -5.40 15.32
CA THR A 40 -6.97 -6.26 14.31
C THR A 40 -6.05 -6.54 13.09
N SER A 41 -6.35 -7.50 12.22
CA SER A 41 -5.61 -7.61 10.94
C SER A 41 -5.95 -6.41 10.04
N LYS A 42 -4.96 -5.73 9.48
CA LYS A 42 -5.17 -4.58 8.58
C LYS A 42 -4.29 -4.65 7.35
N TYR A 43 -4.71 -4.01 6.27
CA TYR A 43 -3.83 -3.70 5.15
C TYR A 43 -3.02 -2.45 5.46
N LEU A 44 -1.72 -2.46 5.14
CA LEU A 44 -0.96 -1.23 4.97
C LEU A 44 -1.10 -0.80 3.51
N ALA A 45 -1.60 0.42 3.30
CA ALA A 45 -1.63 1.06 1.99
C ALA A 45 -0.50 2.08 1.91
N VAL A 46 0.41 1.90 0.95
CA VAL A 46 1.48 2.87 0.64
C VAL A 46 1.16 3.52 -0.71
N VAL A 47 0.91 4.82 -0.69
CA VAL A 47 0.54 5.62 -1.87
C VAL A 47 1.79 6.31 -2.39
N VAL A 48 2.14 6.04 -3.65
CA VAL A 48 3.36 6.53 -4.28
C VAL A 48 3.00 7.34 -5.53
N ASN A 49 3.67 8.49 -5.72
CA ASN A 49 3.68 9.16 -7.01
C ASN A 49 4.78 8.51 -7.87
N ASN A 50 4.38 7.72 -8.86
CA ASN A 50 5.29 6.98 -9.73
C ASN A 50 6.13 7.91 -10.63
N SER A 51 5.60 9.06 -11.04
CA SER A 51 6.33 10.02 -11.87
C SER A 51 7.44 10.72 -11.10
N LYS A 52 7.19 11.07 -9.83
CA LYS A 52 8.14 11.82 -8.99
C LYS A 52 8.92 10.95 -8.00
N SER A 53 8.68 9.64 -8.00
CA SER A 53 9.37 8.65 -7.16
C SER A 53 9.38 8.97 -5.65
N PHE A 54 8.25 9.40 -5.09
CA PHE A 54 8.12 9.65 -3.65
C PHE A 54 6.81 9.11 -3.07
N ILE A 55 6.82 8.83 -1.77
CA ILE A 55 5.66 8.37 -1.01
C ILE A 55 4.79 9.57 -0.65
N ILE A 56 3.54 9.57 -1.10
CA ILE A 56 2.54 10.59 -0.76
C ILE A 56 2.03 10.35 0.66
N SER A 57 1.65 9.11 0.99
CA SER A 57 1.21 8.73 2.34
C SER A 57 1.27 7.22 2.55
N ALA A 58 1.33 6.80 3.82
CA ALA A 58 1.17 5.41 4.22
C ALA A 58 0.23 5.31 5.43
N TYR A 59 -0.76 4.41 5.39
CA TYR A 59 -1.74 4.25 6.46
C TYR A 59 -2.34 2.84 6.50
N PHE A 60 -2.78 2.41 7.68
CA PHE A 60 -3.52 1.17 7.83
C PHE A 60 -4.99 1.35 7.44
N THR A 61 -5.54 0.38 6.74
CA THR A 61 -6.93 0.37 6.28
C THR A 61 -7.51 -1.04 6.31
N ASP A 62 -8.80 -1.12 6.61
CA ASP A 62 -9.58 -2.36 6.50
C ASP A 62 -10.17 -2.54 5.10
N ARG A 63 -10.05 -1.51 4.24
CA ARG A 63 -10.64 -1.46 2.89
C ARG A 63 -9.59 -1.17 1.83
N ILE A 64 -9.63 -1.93 0.73
CA ILE A 64 -8.86 -1.68 -0.48
C ILE A 64 -9.61 -0.66 -1.34
N LYS A 65 -8.92 0.39 -1.82
CA LYS A 65 -9.55 1.42 -2.66
C LYS A 65 -9.97 0.85 -4.01
N LYS A 66 -11.02 1.44 -4.60
CA LYS A 66 -11.39 1.21 -6.02
C LYS A 66 -10.25 1.68 -6.93
N GLY A 67 -10.13 1.07 -8.10
CA GLY A 67 -9.01 1.29 -9.02
C GLY A 67 -8.68 0.05 -9.84
N GLU A 68 -7.89 0.26 -10.89
CA GLU A 68 -7.36 -0.80 -11.74
C GLU A 68 -6.37 -1.65 -10.93
N ILE A 69 -6.46 -2.97 -11.07
CA ILE A 69 -5.48 -3.89 -10.51
C ILE A 69 -4.33 -3.97 -11.51
N ILE A 70 -3.17 -3.45 -11.12
CA ILE A 70 -1.94 -3.54 -11.93
C ILE A 70 -1.30 -4.91 -11.72
N TRP A 71 -1.33 -5.39 -10.48
CA TRP A 71 -0.71 -6.66 -10.13
C TRP A 71 -1.32 -7.23 -8.86
N THR A 72 -1.39 -8.55 -8.76
CA THR A 72 -1.78 -9.28 -7.55
C THR A 72 -0.83 -10.46 -7.37
N LYS A 73 -0.43 -10.70 -6.12
CA LYS A 73 0.37 -11.87 -5.78
C LYS A 73 -0.42 -13.15 -6.07
N SER A 74 0.13 -14.01 -6.93
CA SER A 74 -0.37 -15.38 -7.16
C SER A 74 0.21 -16.36 -6.13
#